data_AF-A0A3N4IJ55-F1
#
_entry.id   AF-A0A3N4IJ55-F1
#
_cell.length_a   1.000
_cell.length_b   1.000
_cell.length_c   1.000
_cell.angle_alpha   90.00
_cell.angle_beta   90.00
_cell.angle_gamma   90.00
#
_symmetry.space_group_name_H-M   'P 1'
#
loop_
_entity.id
_entity.type
_entity.pdbx_description
1 polymer ?
#
loop_
_entity_poly.entity_id
_entity_poly.type
_entity_poly.pdbx_seq_one_letter_code
_entity_poly.pdbx_strand_id
1 'polypeptide(L)'
;MANIKKAYKLRYGSSLERALKGDLSGKTEKLFVMAIEECRQEDWIQPDPNRIAMDVKLLRKAGEGVIGTDEITFAQVFTRSNDAHLRAVAQEYERTYGNSLRKVIDSEFSGHLKQAFSYILEGALNKAERDARLLEDSMKGFGTKDTLLISRLIRVHWDQGHLEAVKRAYFQL
;
A
#
# COMPACT_ATOMS: atom_id res chain seq x y z
N MET A 1 9.06 12.59 -0.48
CA MET A 1 9.83 11.74 -1.42
C MET A 1 11.05 12.47 -2.02
N ALA A 2 11.04 13.81 -2.11
CA ALA A 2 12.05 14.65 -2.74
C ALA A 2 13.47 14.41 -2.21
N ASN A 3 13.63 14.28 -0.89
CA ASN A 3 14.93 14.00 -0.26
C ASN A 3 15.50 12.65 -0.72
N ILE A 4 14.67 11.61 -0.82
CA ILE A 4 15.10 10.28 -1.28
C ILE A 4 15.49 10.35 -2.76
N LYS A 5 14.67 10.97 -3.62
CA LYS A 5 14.99 11.15 -5.05
C LYS A 5 16.30 11.90 -5.25
N LYS A 6 16.52 12.98 -4.49
CA LYS A 6 17.75 13.78 -4.52
C LYS A 6 18.96 12.96 -4.07
N ALA A 7 18.86 12.28 -2.94
CA ALA A 7 19.94 11.44 -2.41
C ALA A 7 20.29 10.29 -3.37
N TYR A 8 19.29 9.64 -3.96
CA TYR A 8 19.50 8.57 -4.96
C TYR A 8 20.26 9.09 -6.18
N LYS A 9 19.84 10.23 -6.74
CA LYS A 9 20.50 10.84 -7.89
C LYS A 9 21.97 11.18 -7.60
N LEU A 10 22.24 11.75 -6.42
CA LEU A 10 23.60 12.07 -5.99
C LEU A 10 24.48 10.82 -5.82
N ARG A 11 23.91 9.73 -5.30
CA ARG A 11 24.66 8.49 -5.00
C ARG A 11 24.92 7.62 -6.22
N TYR A 12 23.99 7.57 -7.16
CA TYR A 12 23.99 6.59 -8.27
C TYR A 12 24.07 7.22 -9.66
N GLY A 13 24.05 8.56 -9.77
CA GLY A 13 24.17 9.27 -11.06
C GLY A 13 22.96 9.11 -11.99
N SER A 14 21.91 8.40 -11.57
CA SER A 14 20.66 8.20 -12.31
C SER A 14 19.47 8.57 -11.44
N SER A 15 18.34 8.98 -12.04
CA SER A 15 17.13 9.24 -11.26
C SER A 15 16.51 7.92 -10.77
N LEU A 16 15.87 7.97 -9.60
CA LEU A 16 15.12 6.83 -9.05
C LEU A 16 14.03 6.37 -10.03
N GLU A 17 13.37 7.30 -10.71
CA GLU A 17 12.35 7.02 -11.73
C GLU A 17 12.94 6.21 -12.89
N ARG A 18 14.13 6.61 -13.39
CA ARG A 18 14.80 5.88 -14.47
C ARG A 18 15.22 4.48 -14.03
N ALA A 19 15.67 4.32 -12.79
CA ALA A 19 16.02 3.00 -12.24
C ALA A 19 14.78 2.10 -12.18
N LEU A 20 13.66 2.60 -11.64
CA LEU A 20 12.41 1.83 -11.58
C LEU A 20 11.91 1.42 -12.97
N LYS A 21 11.98 2.31 -13.96
CA LYS A 21 11.61 2.00 -15.36
C LYS A 21 12.57 1.04 -16.06
N GLY A 22 13.79 0.87 -15.54
CA GLY A 22 14.76 -0.09 -16.04
C GLY A 22 14.57 -1.49 -15.44
N ASP A 23 14.18 -1.56 -14.17
CA ASP A 23 14.10 -2.81 -13.40
C ASP A 23 12.68 -3.41 -13.37
N LEU A 24 11.65 -2.57 -13.55
CA LEU A 24 10.24 -2.97 -13.55
C LEU A 24 9.65 -2.81 -14.94
N SER A 25 8.53 -3.50 -15.18
CA SER A 25 7.78 -3.38 -16.43
C SER A 25 6.26 -3.34 -16.20
N GLY A 26 5.55 -2.86 -17.23
CA GLY A 26 4.10 -2.94 -17.32
C GLY A 26 3.37 -2.18 -16.21
N LYS A 27 2.39 -2.83 -15.58
CA LYS A 27 1.49 -2.19 -14.60
C LYS A 27 2.16 -2.00 -13.23
N THR A 28 3.07 -2.91 -12.86
CA THR A 28 3.90 -2.77 -11.65
C THR A 28 4.80 -1.55 -11.74
N GLU A 29 5.49 -1.35 -12.87
CA GLU A 29 6.30 -0.14 -13.10
C GLU A 29 5.47 1.13 -12.89
N LYS A 30 4.29 1.20 -13.53
CA LYS A 30 3.40 2.37 -13.42
C LYS A 30 2.97 2.65 -11.98
N LEU A 31 2.61 1.61 -11.21
CA LEU A 31 2.25 1.76 -9.80
C LEU A 31 3.40 2.36 -8.98
N PHE A 32 4.61 1.82 -9.14
CA PHE A 32 5.77 2.29 -8.38
C PHE A 32 6.20 3.69 -8.79
N VAL A 33 6.10 4.04 -10.08
CA VAL A 33 6.32 5.42 -10.55
C VAL A 33 5.31 6.37 -9.92
N MET A 34 4.01 6.04 -9.92
CA MET A 34 2.99 6.85 -9.25
C MET A 34 3.23 6.98 -7.74
N ALA A 35 3.71 5.93 -7.08
CA ALA A 35 3.97 5.95 -5.64
C ALA A 35 5.16 6.86 -5.25
N ILE A 36 6.13 7.03 -6.15
CA ILE A 36 7.24 7.96 -5.92
C ILE A 36 6.94 9.38 -6.41
N GLU A 37 5.87 9.60 -7.16
CA GLU A 37 5.34 10.94 -7.40
C GLU A 37 4.75 11.49 -6.09
N GLU A 38 4.98 12.77 -5.79
CA GLU A 38 4.53 13.41 -4.54
C GLU A 38 3.05 13.81 -4.61
N CYS A 39 2.21 12.83 -4.90
CA CYS A 39 0.77 13.02 -5.15
C CYS A 39 -0.11 12.50 -4.01
N ARG A 40 0.48 11.89 -2.98
CA ARG A 40 -0.26 11.42 -1.80
C ARG A 40 -0.76 12.61 -1.00
N GLN A 41 -2.06 12.60 -0.68
CA GLN A 41 -2.66 13.56 0.24
C GLN A 41 -1.90 13.61 1.57
N GLU A 42 -1.81 14.81 2.13
CA GLU A 42 -1.25 15.03 3.45
C GLU A 42 -2.13 14.39 4.53
N ASP A 43 -1.53 13.90 5.61
CA ASP A 43 -2.22 13.09 6.62
C ASP A 43 -3.29 13.87 7.41
N TRP A 44 -3.18 15.21 7.50
CA TRP A 44 -4.16 16.06 8.19
C TRP A 44 -5.41 16.35 7.36
N ILE A 45 -5.40 16.05 6.06
CA ILE A 45 -6.55 16.26 5.18
C ILE A 45 -7.65 15.26 5.54
N GLN A 46 -8.82 15.79 5.88
CA GLN A 46 -9.98 14.98 6.24
C GLN A 46 -10.65 14.39 4.98
N PRO A 47 -11.23 13.18 5.08
CA PRO A 47 -11.95 12.58 3.96
C PRO A 47 -13.17 13.40 3.54
N ASP A 48 -13.27 13.73 2.25
CA ASP A 48 -14.45 14.39 1.65
C ASP A 48 -15.49 13.33 1.24
N PRO A 49 -16.74 13.38 1.77
CA PRO A 49 -17.81 12.45 1.42
C PRO A 49 -18.06 12.30 -0.09
N ASN A 50 -17.99 13.39 -0.86
CA ASN A 50 -18.22 13.34 -2.31
C ASN A 50 -17.09 12.57 -3.01
N ARG A 51 -15.85 12.82 -2.59
CA ARG A 51 -14.68 12.12 -3.12
C ARG A 51 -14.67 10.65 -2.71
N ILE A 52 -15.08 10.31 -1.49
CA ILE A 52 -15.25 8.92 -1.06
C ILE A 52 -16.24 8.21 -1.98
N ALA A 53 -17.44 8.77 -2.17
CA ALA A 53 -18.47 8.17 -3.02
C ALA A 53 -18.00 8.01 -4.48
N MET A 54 -17.22 8.96 -4.99
CA MET A 54 -16.60 8.87 -6.32
C MET A 54 -15.57 7.74 -6.40
N ASP A 55 -14.61 7.70 -5.47
CA ASP A 55 -13.55 6.70 -5.44
C ASP A 55 -14.12 5.28 -5.24
N VAL A 56 -15.17 5.13 -4.42
CA VAL A 56 -15.89 3.85 -4.24
C VAL A 56 -16.49 3.35 -5.56
N LYS A 57 -17.14 4.23 -6.33
CA LYS A 57 -17.68 3.88 -7.66
C LYS A 57 -16.58 3.57 -8.67
N LEU A 58 -15.47 4.32 -8.64
CA LEU A 58 -14.31 4.08 -9.49
C LEU A 58 -13.69 2.70 -9.21
N LEU A 59 -13.44 2.37 -7.94
CA LEU A 59 -12.90 1.07 -7.55
C LEU A 59 -13.86 -0.08 -7.88
N ARG A 60 -15.18 0.14 -7.76
CA ARG A 60 -16.16 -0.87 -8.17
C ARG A 60 -16.03 -1.17 -9.66
N LYS A 61 -16.04 -0.13 -10.49
CA LYS A 61 -15.95 -0.26 -11.94
C LYS A 61 -14.60 -0.83 -12.40
N ALA A 62 -13.52 -0.51 -11.69
CA ALA A 62 -12.18 -0.96 -12.02
C ALA A 62 -11.87 -2.40 -11.59
N GLY A 63 -12.65 -2.95 -10.65
CA GLY A 63 -12.45 -4.29 -10.08
C GLY A 63 -13.54 -5.25 -10.52
N GLU A 64 -14.63 -5.28 -9.75
CA GLU A 64 -15.69 -6.26 -9.95
C GLU A 64 -16.63 -5.91 -11.13
N GLY A 65 -16.81 -6.87 -12.05
CA GLY A 65 -17.84 -6.81 -13.10
C GLY A 65 -17.34 -6.42 -14.48
N VAL A 66 -16.02 -6.41 -14.71
CA VAL A 66 -15.40 -6.19 -16.03
C VAL A 66 -14.51 -7.39 -16.38
N ILE A 67 -14.49 -7.81 -17.65
CA ILE A 67 -13.50 -8.78 -18.13
C ILE A 67 -12.14 -8.07 -18.16
N GLY A 68 -11.32 -8.34 -17.14
CA GLY A 68 -10.07 -7.64 -16.88
C GLY A 68 -10.24 -6.52 -15.85
N THR A 69 -9.21 -6.35 -15.01
CA THR A 69 -9.14 -5.33 -13.96
C THR A 69 -8.48 -4.07 -14.52
N ASP A 70 -8.93 -2.88 -14.12
CA ASP A 70 -8.25 -1.62 -14.40
C ASP A 70 -7.32 -1.27 -13.22
N GLU A 71 -6.13 -1.87 -13.24
CA GLU A 71 -5.14 -1.73 -12.19
C GLU A 71 -4.55 -0.31 -12.12
N ILE A 72 -4.69 0.48 -13.19
CA ILE A 72 -4.25 1.88 -13.22
C ILE A 72 -5.20 2.75 -12.40
N THR A 73 -6.51 2.56 -12.53
CA THR A 73 -7.48 3.25 -11.68
C THR A 73 -7.28 2.90 -10.21
N PHE A 74 -7.02 1.62 -9.89
CA PHE A 74 -6.64 1.22 -8.52
C PHE A 74 -5.36 1.91 -8.05
N ALA A 75 -4.30 1.89 -8.87
CA ALA A 75 -3.04 2.56 -8.56
C ALA A 75 -3.25 4.05 -8.25
N GLN A 76 -3.99 4.77 -9.09
CA GLN A 76 -4.25 6.20 -8.90
C GLN A 76 -4.98 6.49 -7.58
N VAL A 77 -6.01 5.71 -7.24
CA VAL A 77 -6.74 5.91 -5.98
C VAL A 77 -5.84 5.57 -4.79
N PHE A 78 -5.12 4.44 -4.83
CA PHE A 78 -4.33 3.96 -3.70
C PHE A 78 -3.07 4.79 -3.44
N THR A 79 -2.39 5.29 -4.47
CA THR A 79 -1.16 6.08 -4.28
C THR A 79 -1.44 7.54 -3.92
N ARG A 80 -2.58 8.11 -4.35
CA ARG A 80 -2.93 9.51 -4.04
C ARG A 80 -3.62 9.69 -2.68
N SER A 81 -4.22 8.64 -2.14
CA SER A 81 -5.07 8.75 -0.94
C SER A 81 -4.24 8.65 0.34
N ASN A 82 -4.61 9.45 1.33
CA ASN A 82 -4.07 9.26 2.69
C ASN A 82 -4.81 8.11 3.41
N ASP A 83 -4.29 7.74 4.57
CA ASP A 83 -4.80 6.58 5.32
C ASP A 83 -6.25 6.80 5.79
N ALA A 84 -6.61 8.03 6.17
CA ALA A 84 -7.96 8.38 6.59
C ALA A 84 -8.97 8.21 5.44
N HIS A 85 -8.63 8.70 4.24
CA HIS A 85 -9.47 8.58 3.05
C HIS A 85 -9.62 7.13 2.61
N LEU A 86 -8.53 6.35 2.57
CA LEU A 86 -8.59 4.93 2.22
C LEU A 86 -9.43 4.12 3.21
N ARG A 87 -9.35 4.42 4.51
CA ARG A 87 -10.18 3.75 5.53
C ARG A 87 -11.67 4.05 5.29
N ALA A 88 -12.00 5.31 5.03
CA ALA A 88 -13.38 5.73 4.74
C ALA A 88 -13.91 5.10 3.44
N VAL A 89 -13.09 5.05 2.38
CA VAL A 89 -13.41 4.38 1.12
C VAL A 89 -13.63 2.87 1.33
N ALA A 90 -12.78 2.20 2.10
CA ALA A 90 -12.94 0.77 2.38
C ALA A 90 -14.25 0.46 3.12
N GLN A 91 -14.56 1.26 4.15
CA GLN A 91 -15.80 1.13 4.90
C GLN A 91 -17.03 1.38 4.01
N GLU A 92 -17.02 2.44 3.21
CA GLU A 92 -18.14 2.80 2.34
C GLU A 92 -18.34 1.79 1.21
N TYR A 93 -17.25 1.25 0.66
CA TYR A 93 -17.29 0.20 -0.36
C TYR A 93 -17.97 -1.07 0.17
N GLU A 94 -17.55 -1.54 1.35
CA GLU A 94 -18.15 -2.72 1.98
C GLU A 94 -19.62 -2.48 2.34
N ARG A 95 -19.95 -1.29 2.87
CA ARG A 95 -21.33 -0.91 3.17
C ARG A 95 -22.22 -0.90 1.93
N THR A 96 -21.70 -0.45 0.79
CA THR A 96 -22.48 -0.28 -0.45
C THR A 96 -22.60 -1.57 -1.25
N TYR A 97 -21.56 -2.40 -1.30
CA TYR A 97 -21.51 -3.57 -2.18
C TYR A 97 -21.48 -4.92 -1.44
N GLY A 98 -21.36 -4.92 -0.11
CA GLY A 98 -21.34 -6.15 0.71
C GLY A 98 -20.08 -7.00 0.58
N ASN A 99 -19.07 -6.55 -0.19
CA ASN A 99 -17.78 -7.19 -0.31
C ASN A 99 -16.67 -6.25 0.15
N SER A 100 -15.76 -6.75 1.00
CA SER A 100 -14.64 -5.95 1.50
C SER A 100 -13.64 -5.66 0.37
N LEU A 101 -13.03 -4.47 0.36
CA LEU A 101 -11.95 -4.16 -0.60
C LEU A 101 -10.77 -5.13 -0.52
N ARG A 102 -10.51 -5.72 0.64
CA ARG A 102 -9.48 -6.75 0.80
C ARG A 102 -9.76 -7.96 -0.07
N LYS A 103 -10.98 -8.50 -0.03
CA LYS A 103 -11.42 -9.62 -0.87
C LYS A 103 -11.34 -9.29 -2.36
N VAL A 104 -11.70 -8.06 -2.75
CA VAL A 104 -11.55 -7.59 -4.14
C VAL A 104 -10.08 -7.59 -4.56
N ILE A 105 -9.18 -7.07 -3.73
CA ILE A 105 -7.74 -7.12 -4.01
C ILE A 105 -7.27 -8.57 -4.14
N ASP A 106 -7.77 -9.46 -3.29
CA ASP A 106 -7.39 -10.86 -3.28
C ASP A 106 -7.85 -11.63 -4.52
N SER A 107 -9.02 -11.31 -5.09
CA SER A 107 -9.59 -11.97 -6.27
C SER A 107 -9.10 -11.41 -7.59
N GLU A 108 -8.94 -10.08 -7.68
CA GLU A 108 -8.67 -9.39 -8.95
C GLU A 108 -7.17 -9.25 -9.27
N PHE A 109 -6.30 -9.30 -8.25
CA PHE A 109 -4.88 -9.03 -8.43
C PHE A 109 -4.02 -10.24 -8.03
N SER A 110 -2.83 -10.31 -8.61
CA SER A 110 -1.81 -11.29 -8.25
C SER A 110 -0.41 -10.66 -8.21
N GLY A 111 0.58 -11.44 -7.77
CA GLY A 111 1.98 -11.02 -7.76
C GLY A 111 2.24 -9.70 -7.01
N HIS A 112 3.08 -8.85 -7.61
CA HIS A 112 3.51 -7.59 -7.00
C HIS A 112 2.40 -6.55 -6.84
N LEU A 113 1.40 -6.54 -7.73
CA LEU A 113 0.28 -5.60 -7.62
C LEU A 113 -0.59 -5.92 -6.41
N LYS A 114 -0.96 -7.20 -6.24
CA LYS A 114 -1.69 -7.66 -5.04
C LYS A 114 -0.93 -7.29 -3.77
N GLN A 115 0.36 -7.61 -3.72
CA GLN A 115 1.20 -7.31 -2.57
C GLN A 115 1.23 -5.81 -2.26
N ALA A 116 1.35 -4.95 -3.26
CA ALA A 116 1.40 -3.51 -3.08
C ALA A 116 0.05 -2.94 -2.61
N PHE A 117 -1.07 -3.33 -3.23
CA PHE A 117 -2.40 -2.86 -2.83
C PHE A 117 -2.79 -3.35 -1.43
N SER A 118 -2.52 -4.62 -1.10
CA SER A 118 -2.71 -5.13 0.26
C SER A 118 -1.85 -4.38 1.27
N TYR A 119 -0.58 -4.10 0.96
CA TYR A 119 0.30 -3.35 1.86
C TYR A 119 -0.22 -1.93 2.17
N ILE A 120 -0.72 -1.23 1.15
CA ILE A 120 -1.29 0.11 1.29
C ILE A 120 -2.60 0.06 2.09
N LEU A 121 -3.55 -0.80 1.70
CA LEU A 121 -4.85 -0.91 2.37
C LEU A 121 -4.71 -1.35 3.82
N GLU A 122 -3.96 -2.42 4.08
CA GLU A 122 -3.76 -2.92 5.45
C GLU A 122 -3.02 -1.87 6.31
N GLY A 123 -2.15 -1.06 5.71
CA GLY A 123 -1.51 0.07 6.38
C GLY A 123 -2.51 1.11 6.85
N ALA A 124 -3.43 1.49 5.96
CA ALA A 124 -4.49 2.43 6.26
C ALA A 124 -5.49 1.87 7.30
N LEU A 125 -5.84 0.59 7.22
CA LEU A 125 -6.79 -0.03 8.15
C LEU A 125 -6.19 -0.27 9.52
N ASN A 126 -5.06 -0.99 9.59
CA ASN A 126 -4.37 -1.34 10.82
C ASN A 126 -2.87 -1.54 10.57
N LYS A 127 -2.12 -0.43 10.64
CA LYS A 127 -0.67 -0.41 10.42
C LYS A 127 0.10 -1.38 11.33
N ALA A 128 -0.31 -1.49 12.60
CA ALA A 128 0.38 -2.34 13.57
C ALA A 128 0.23 -3.83 13.22
N GLU A 129 -0.98 -4.25 12.88
CA GLU A 129 -1.28 -5.62 12.48
C GLU A 129 -0.63 -5.99 11.13
N ARG A 130 -0.61 -5.05 10.17
CA ARG A 130 0.14 -5.23 8.93
C ARG A 130 1.63 -5.48 9.21
N ASP A 131 2.24 -4.62 10.04
CA ASP A 131 3.68 -4.72 10.31
C ASP A 131 4.00 -5.98 11.13
N ALA A 132 3.11 -6.41 12.02
CA ALA A 132 3.22 -7.71 12.71
C ALA A 132 3.21 -8.88 11.72
N ARG A 133 2.25 -8.92 10.78
CA ARG A 133 2.23 -9.94 9.72
C ARG A 133 3.49 -9.93 8.86
N LEU A 134 4.01 -8.75 8.54
CA LEU A 134 5.24 -8.63 7.76
C LEU A 134 6.47 -9.13 8.54
N LEU A 135 6.52 -8.94 9.86
CA LEU A 135 7.56 -9.57 10.68
C LEU A 135 7.42 -11.10 10.63
N GLU A 136 6.21 -11.62 10.84
CA GLU A 136 5.95 -13.06 10.75
C GLU A 136 6.32 -13.64 9.39
N ASP A 137 5.95 -12.98 8.29
CA ASP A 137 6.29 -13.38 6.92
C ASP A 137 7.80 -13.43 6.62
N SER A 138 8.61 -12.75 7.43
CA SER A 138 10.07 -12.80 7.33
C SER A 138 10.71 -13.93 8.13
N MET A 139 9.99 -14.51 9.10
CA MET A 139 10.50 -15.54 10.01
C MET A 139 9.84 -16.91 9.81
N LYS A 140 8.60 -16.94 9.30
CA LYS A 140 7.86 -18.18 9.10
C LYS A 140 8.46 -19.02 7.96
N GLY A 141 8.47 -20.33 8.16
CA GLY A 141 8.98 -21.30 7.18
C GLY A 141 10.43 -21.70 7.45
N PHE A 142 11.12 -22.16 6.40
CA PHE A 142 12.50 -22.61 6.51
C PHE A 142 13.47 -21.43 6.48
N GLY A 143 14.20 -21.24 7.57
CA GLY A 143 15.14 -20.13 7.73
C GLY A 143 14.45 -18.78 7.92
N THR A 144 15.24 -17.71 7.86
CA THR A 144 14.80 -16.34 8.07
C THR A 144 15.16 -15.50 6.87
N LYS A 145 14.27 -14.59 6.46
CA LYS A 145 14.56 -13.58 5.43
C LYS A 145 15.25 -12.39 6.10
N ASP A 146 16.51 -12.57 6.50
CA ASP A 146 17.24 -11.65 7.39
C ASP A 146 17.18 -10.19 6.95
N THR A 147 17.41 -9.91 5.66
CA THR A 147 17.35 -8.54 5.13
C THR A 147 15.97 -7.89 5.32
N LEU A 148 14.89 -8.67 5.15
CA LEU A 148 13.53 -8.17 5.36
C LEU A 148 13.24 -7.99 6.84
N LEU A 149 13.63 -8.94 7.69
CA LEU A 149 13.44 -8.88 9.14
C LEU A 149 14.14 -7.65 9.71
N ILE A 150 15.43 -7.47 9.43
CA ILE A 150 16.22 -6.32 9.91
C ILE A 150 15.59 -5.02 9.44
N SER A 151 15.30 -4.92 8.13
CA SER A 151 14.76 -3.68 7.55
C SER A 151 13.38 -3.32 8.11
N ARG A 152 12.51 -4.31 8.39
CA ARG A 152 11.18 -4.11 8.99
C ARG A 152 11.30 -3.74 10.47
N LEU A 153 12.10 -4.48 11.23
CA LEU A 153 12.30 -4.24 12.66
C LEU A 153 12.86 -2.84 12.93
N ILE A 154 13.89 -2.43 12.18
CA ILE A 154 14.46 -1.08 12.31
C ILE A 154 13.41 0.00 12.00
N ARG A 155 12.58 -0.18 10.97
CA ARG A 155 11.51 0.79 10.64
C ARG A 155 10.46 0.93 11.73
N VAL A 156 10.08 -0.17 12.36
CA VAL A 156 9.10 -0.17 13.45
C VAL A 156 9.71 0.38 14.76
N HIS A 157 11.00 0.13 14.99
CA HIS A 157 11.68 0.45 16.26
C HIS A 157 11.70 1.94 16.61
N TRP A 158 11.80 2.84 15.62
CA TRP A 158 11.98 4.28 15.87
C TRP A 158 10.72 4.99 16.38
N ASP A 159 9.55 4.36 16.26
CA ASP A 159 8.30 4.82 16.87
C ASP A 159 7.94 3.85 17.99
N GLN A 160 8.26 4.23 19.23
CA GLN A 160 8.03 3.37 20.39
C GLN A 160 6.55 3.03 20.58
N GLY A 161 5.65 3.97 20.33
CA GLY A 161 4.21 3.74 20.44
C GLY A 161 3.72 2.72 19.42
N HIS A 162 4.19 2.84 18.18
CA HIS A 162 3.92 1.88 17.12
C HIS A 162 4.55 0.52 17.39
N LEU A 163 5.79 0.45 17.88
CA LEU A 163 6.44 -0.81 18.25
C LEU A 163 5.64 -1.59 19.29
N GLU A 164 5.16 -0.92 20.34
CA GLU A 164 4.32 -1.57 21.35
C GLU A 164 2.97 -2.03 20.78
N ALA A 165 2.38 -1.28 19.84
CA ALA A 165 1.19 -1.72 19.12
C ALA A 165 1.46 -2.95 18.24
N VAL A 166 2.60 -2.99 17.53
CA VAL A 166 3.02 -4.13 16.71
C VAL A 166 3.24 -5.37 17.57
N LYS A 167 3.92 -5.25 18.73
CA LYS A 167 4.10 -6.37 19.67
C LYS A 167 2.75 -6.94 20.10
N ARG A 168 1.80 -6.08 20.52
CA ARG A 168 0.45 -6.52 20.91
C ARG A 168 -0.27 -7.23 19.77
N ALA A 169 -0.23 -6.68 18.56
CA ALA A 169 -0.85 -7.29 17.40
C ALA A 169 -0.20 -8.63 17.04
N TYR A 170 1.13 -8.74 17.17
CA TYR A 170 1.87 -9.98 16.90
C TYR A 170 1.48 -11.12 17.84
N PHE A 171 1.22 -10.83 19.12
CA PHE A 171 0.69 -11.82 20.07
C PHE A 171 -0.73 -12.33 19.75
N GLN A 172 -1.43 -11.68 18.81
CA GLN A 172 -2.80 -12.01 18.41
C GLN A 172 -2.89 -12.63 17.00
N LEU A 173 -1.76 -12.77 16.29
CA LEU A 173 -1.70 -13.44 14.98
C LEU A 173 -1.91 -14.96 15.12
#